data_AF-A0A7X7R5D1-F1
#
_entry.id   AF-A0A7X7R5D1-F1
#
_cell.length_a   1.000
_cell.length_b   1.000
_cell.length_c   1.000
_cell.angle_alpha   90.00
_cell.angle_beta   90.00
_cell.angle_gamma   90.00
#
_symmetry.space_group_name_H-M   'P 1'
#
loop_
_entity.id
_entity.type
_entity.pdbx_description
1 polymer ?
#
loop_
_entity_poly.entity_id
_entity_poly.type
_entity_poly.pdbx_seq_one_letter_code
_entity_poly.pdbx_strand_id
1 'polypeptide(L)'
;MDILKNKPVIIFFLVLLMIIAAAYLLHSLYPPQRLPLRIDEIDSSSAVCFTIKDHQGNVIMQTGLPVTTDDEFINADDFHYVVVKVKGNSAIAELKEERAAGDLIFTPADLTITAAVSEIFSSPVKTKEVVIYHTHSDESYIPTSGTDSQKEGGDILAVGKAFKESLGKANIDAVHSGENHYPHDINAYHRSRKTLVKLLKPGPDAAFDIHRDATPASAYHTSINGIDAAKVMIVVGRTNFNMQTNLRYAKRIKDICDQAHPGLIRGIFIGKGNYNQDLYPSALLFEIGSQNNSLPMAEIGARSLADAIAIDFARTE
;
A
#
# COMPACT_ATOMS: atom_id res chain seq x y z
N MET A 1 27.57 -49.49 -35.23
CA MET A 1 27.05 -48.61 -36.29
C MET A 1 27.65 -47.22 -36.08
N ASP A 2 28.53 -46.81 -36.98
CA ASP A 2 29.35 -45.59 -36.90
C ASP A 2 28.51 -44.31 -36.96
N ILE A 3 28.06 -43.81 -35.80
CA ILE A 3 27.43 -42.48 -35.68
C ILE A 3 28.38 -41.37 -36.17
N LEU A 4 29.69 -41.63 -36.13
CA LEU A 4 30.77 -40.75 -36.59
C LEU A 4 30.95 -40.68 -38.12
N LYS A 5 30.17 -41.40 -38.94
CA LYS A 5 30.21 -41.26 -40.41
C LYS A 5 29.09 -40.41 -40.98
N ASN A 6 28.10 -40.05 -40.16
CA ASN A 6 26.96 -39.28 -40.62
C ASN A 6 27.27 -37.77 -40.54
N LYS A 7 27.83 -37.22 -41.63
CA LYS A 7 28.22 -35.81 -41.76
C LYS A 7 27.19 -34.81 -41.20
N PRO A 8 25.88 -34.91 -41.48
CA PRO A 8 24.90 -33.97 -40.91
C PRO A 8 24.79 -34.05 -39.38
N VAL A 9 24.98 -35.23 -38.78
CA VAL A 9 24.95 -35.40 -37.32
C VAL A 9 26.19 -34.75 -36.68
N ILE A 10 27.36 -34.93 -37.28
CA ILE A 10 28.59 -34.26 -36.80
C ILE A 10 28.46 -32.74 -36.92
N ILE A 11 27.92 -32.24 -38.04
CA ILE A 11 27.70 -30.80 -38.23
C ILE A 11 26.75 -30.26 -37.16
N PHE A 12 25.67 -30.98 -36.84
CA PHE A 12 24.75 -30.58 -35.77
C PHE A 12 25.45 -30.44 -34.41
N PHE A 13 26.27 -31.43 -34.01
CA PHE A 13 26.99 -31.35 -32.75
C PHE A 13 28.07 -30.26 -32.73
N LEU A 14 28.75 -30.00 -33.85
CA LEU A 14 29.71 -28.90 -33.95
C LEU A 14 29.04 -27.52 -33.83
N VAL A 15 27.87 -27.34 -34.45
CA VAL A 15 27.07 -26.11 -34.33
C VAL A 15 26.59 -25.95 -32.88
N LEU A 16 26.10 -27.02 -32.26
CA LEU A 16 25.67 -26.99 -30.86
C LEU A 16 26.83 -26.63 -29.91
N LEU A 17 28.02 -27.20 -30.14
CA LEU A 17 29.21 -26.90 -29.34
C LEU A 17 29.66 -25.45 -29.52
N MET A 18 29.55 -24.92 -30.75
CA MET A 18 29.81 -23.49 -31.01
C MET A 18 28.82 -22.58 -30.28
N ILE A 19 27.52 -22.92 -30.27
CA ILE A 19 26.50 -22.14 -29.55
C ILE A 19 26.78 -22.15 -28.05
N ILE A 20 27.13 -23.31 -27.48
CA ILE A 20 27.47 -23.43 -26.05
C ILE A 20 28.74 -22.62 -25.73
N ALA A 21 29.78 -22.71 -26.56
CA ALA A 21 31.00 -21.93 -26.38
C ALA A 21 30.76 -20.42 -26.52
N ALA A 22 29.93 -20.00 -27.47
CA ALA A 22 29.53 -18.61 -27.65
C ALA A 22 28.71 -18.11 -26.45
N ALA A 23 27.76 -18.91 -25.94
CA ALA A 23 26.98 -18.57 -24.76
C ALA A 23 27.86 -18.46 -23.50
N TYR A 24 28.83 -19.36 -23.35
CA TYR A 24 29.80 -19.30 -22.25
C TYR A 24 30.69 -18.05 -22.34
N LEU A 25 31.20 -17.73 -23.53
CA LEU A 25 32.00 -16.53 -23.75
C LEU A 25 31.18 -15.25 -23.49
N LEU A 26 29.91 -15.23 -23.95
CA LEU A 26 28.99 -14.12 -23.71
C LEU A 26 28.72 -13.95 -22.20
N HIS A 27 28.51 -15.04 -21.47
CA HIS A 27 28.35 -15.02 -20.01
C HIS A 27 29.60 -14.55 -19.27
N SER A 28 30.80 -14.90 -19.77
CA SER A 28 32.06 -14.46 -19.19
C SER A 28 32.38 -12.98 -19.46
N LEU A 29 31.99 -12.46 -20.63
CA LEU A 29 32.23 -11.07 -21.03
C LEU A 29 31.15 -10.12 -20.51
N TYR A 30 29.92 -10.63 -20.36
CA TYR A 30 28.77 -9.93 -19.80
C TYR A 30 28.19 -10.79 -18.68
N PRO A 31 28.87 -10.87 -17.52
CA PRO A 31 28.28 -11.54 -16.37
C PRO A 31 26.93 -10.87 -16.11
N PRO A 32 25.83 -11.62 -15.98
CA PRO A 32 24.54 -11.04 -15.68
C PRO A 32 24.73 -10.16 -14.45
N GLN A 33 24.28 -8.90 -14.54
CA GLN A 33 24.18 -8.05 -13.36
C GLN A 33 23.54 -8.91 -12.27
N ARG A 34 24.23 -9.02 -11.13
CA ARG A 34 23.67 -9.73 -9.98
C ARG A 34 22.28 -9.15 -9.78
N LEU A 35 21.24 -9.98 -9.96
CA LEU A 35 19.91 -9.60 -9.56
C LEU A 35 20.03 -9.04 -8.13
N PRO A 36 19.37 -7.91 -7.82
CA PRO A 36 19.33 -7.42 -6.45
C PRO A 36 18.90 -8.57 -5.54
N LEU A 37 19.57 -8.65 -4.39
CA LEU A 37 19.46 -9.68 -3.37
C LEU A 37 18.09 -10.38 -3.36
N ARG A 38 18.13 -11.69 -3.56
CA ARG A 38 16.99 -12.60 -3.35
C ARG A 38 16.61 -12.47 -1.87
N ILE A 39 15.41 -11.96 -1.60
CA ILE A 39 14.84 -11.83 -0.23
C ILE A 39 14.38 -13.22 0.22
N ASP A 40 15.31 -14.19 0.24
CA ASP A 40 15.05 -15.58 0.62
C ASP A 40 15.63 -15.91 2.02
N GLU A 41 16.12 -14.90 2.75
CA GLU A 41 16.63 -15.04 4.13
C GLU A 41 15.99 -14.03 5.10
N ILE A 42 14.67 -13.83 5.01
CA ILE A 42 13.92 -13.24 6.14
C ILE A 42 13.09 -14.37 6.75
N ASP A 43 13.66 -14.93 7.81
CA ASP A 43 13.05 -15.91 8.69
C ASP A 43 11.67 -15.39 9.16
N SER A 44 10.64 -16.16 8.79
CA SER A 44 9.23 -15.90 9.08
C SER A 44 8.92 -16.22 10.55
N SER A 45 9.26 -15.31 11.48
CA SER A 45 8.93 -15.53 12.89
C SER A 45 8.81 -14.28 13.78
N SER A 46 9.00 -13.07 13.27
CA SER A 46 8.61 -11.84 13.98
C SER A 46 8.54 -10.72 12.96
N ALA A 47 7.45 -9.97 12.94
CA ALA A 47 7.29 -8.90 11.97
C ALA A 47 8.44 -7.88 12.13
N VAL A 48 9.24 -7.73 11.08
CA VAL A 48 10.48 -6.95 11.11
C VAL A 48 10.13 -5.47 10.98
N CYS A 49 10.20 -4.74 12.10
CA CYS A 49 9.99 -3.30 12.11
C CYS A 49 11.25 -2.55 11.65
N PHE A 50 11.18 -1.87 10.51
CA PHE A 50 12.17 -0.92 10.03
C PHE A 50 12.01 0.43 10.75
N THR A 51 13.12 1.10 11.04
CA THR A 51 13.15 2.45 11.60
C THR A 51 13.96 3.38 10.70
N ILE A 52 13.29 4.40 10.16
CA ILE A 52 13.88 5.46 9.34
C ILE A 52 14.19 6.66 10.25
N LYS A 53 15.41 7.17 10.18
CA LYS A 53 15.90 8.29 10.99
C LYS A 53 16.56 9.36 10.15
N ASP A 54 16.66 10.57 10.68
CA ASP A 54 17.56 11.59 10.13
C ASP A 54 19.03 11.33 10.55
N HIS A 55 19.94 12.20 10.11
CA HIS A 55 21.37 12.13 10.49
C HIS A 55 21.62 12.43 11.97
N GLN A 56 20.69 13.10 12.65
CA GLN A 56 20.74 13.42 14.07
C GLN A 56 20.21 12.27 14.95
N GLY A 57 19.63 11.23 14.34
CA GLY A 57 19.08 10.06 15.01
C GLY A 57 17.61 10.21 15.43
N ASN A 58 16.94 11.29 15.04
CA ASN A 58 15.50 11.45 15.26
C ASN A 58 14.74 10.49 14.36
N VAL A 59 13.71 9.84 14.91
CA VAL A 59 12.88 8.90 14.16
C VAL A 59 11.91 9.65 13.26
N ILE A 60 11.99 9.39 11.96
CA ILE A 60 11.08 9.93 10.94
C ILE A 60 9.87 9.01 10.77
N MET A 61 10.12 7.70 10.62
CA MET A 61 9.09 6.71 10.39
C MET A 61 9.53 5.35 10.93
N GLN A 62 8.54 4.52 11.28
CA GLN A 62 8.71 3.09 11.54
C GLN A 62 7.70 2.32 10.71
N THR A 63 8.05 1.20 10.12
CA THR A 63 7.10 0.38 9.34
C THR A 63 7.56 -1.07 9.30
N GLY A 64 6.61 -2.01 9.23
CA GLY A 64 6.84 -3.40 8.89
C GLY A 64 7.08 -3.64 7.41
N LEU A 65 6.83 -2.64 6.56
CA LEU A 65 7.13 -2.71 5.14
C LEU A 65 8.65 -2.72 4.91
N PRO A 66 9.17 -3.53 3.97
CA PRO A 66 10.57 -3.49 3.59
C PRO A 66 10.98 -2.09 3.13
N VAL A 67 12.08 -1.57 3.68
CA VAL A 67 12.65 -0.26 3.31
C VAL A 67 13.90 -0.45 2.47
N THR A 68 13.99 0.27 1.36
CA THR A 68 15.11 0.31 0.43
C THR A 68 15.59 1.73 0.19
N THR A 69 16.77 1.88 -0.40
CA THR A 69 17.23 3.19 -0.87
C THR A 69 16.28 3.73 -1.94
N ASP A 70 16.13 5.06 -1.97
CA ASP A 70 15.21 5.82 -2.83
C ASP A 70 13.72 5.62 -2.50
N ASP A 71 13.38 4.95 -1.40
CA ASP A 71 12.01 5.03 -0.89
C ASP A 71 11.79 6.41 -0.26
N GLU A 72 10.59 6.95 -0.41
CA GLU A 72 10.26 8.31 0.04
C GLU A 72 9.15 8.27 1.09
N PHE A 73 9.11 9.27 1.97
CA PHE A 73 8.07 9.42 2.96
C PHE A 73 7.66 10.88 3.08
N ILE A 74 6.37 11.15 2.86
CA ILE A 74 5.75 12.45 3.13
C ILE A 74 5.06 12.32 4.48
N ASN A 75 5.57 12.99 5.51
CA ASN A 75 5.03 12.85 6.85
C ASN A 75 3.70 13.61 7.04
N ALA A 76 3.14 13.55 8.25
CA ALA A 76 1.89 14.23 8.58
C ALA A 76 1.95 15.75 8.34
N ASP A 77 3.11 16.38 8.57
CA ASP A 77 3.34 17.82 8.39
C ASP A 77 3.83 18.20 6.98
N ASP A 78 3.68 17.30 6.00
CA ASP A 78 4.07 17.45 4.59
C ASP A 78 5.58 17.61 4.31
N PHE A 79 6.45 17.32 5.29
CA PHE A 79 7.89 17.20 5.04
C PHE A 79 8.15 15.95 4.21
N HIS A 80 8.87 16.13 3.11
CA HIS A 80 9.18 15.07 2.17
C HIS A 80 10.60 14.56 2.41
N TYR A 81 10.75 13.29 2.76
CA TYR A 81 12.02 12.63 3.01
C TYR A 81 12.34 11.58 1.95
N VAL A 82 13.63 11.38 1.66
CA VAL A 82 14.14 10.30 0.80
C VAL A 82 15.15 9.44 1.56
N VAL A 83 15.00 8.12 1.50
CA VAL A 83 15.92 7.18 2.12
C VAL A 83 17.22 7.10 1.32
N VAL A 84 18.32 7.56 1.92
CA VAL A 84 19.65 7.58 1.30
C VAL A 84 20.51 6.38 1.68
N LYS A 85 20.17 5.69 2.78
CA LYS A 85 20.95 4.55 3.27
C LYS A 85 20.10 3.57 4.05
N VAL A 86 20.31 2.27 3.83
CA VAL A 86 19.69 1.20 4.61
C VAL A 86 20.77 0.26 5.17
N LYS A 87 20.67 -0.11 6.44
CA LYS A 87 21.54 -1.07 7.12
C LYS A 87 20.72 -1.92 8.10
N GLY A 88 20.48 -3.18 7.74
CA GLY A 88 19.55 -4.04 8.49
C GLY A 88 18.17 -3.40 8.55
N ASN A 89 17.57 -3.35 9.73
CA ASN A 89 16.24 -2.76 9.95
C ASN A 89 16.29 -1.25 10.26
N SER A 90 17.41 -0.57 9.99
CA SER A 90 17.55 0.87 10.17
C SER A 90 17.85 1.54 8.84
N ALA A 91 17.23 2.69 8.60
CA ALA A 91 17.50 3.52 7.45
C ALA A 91 17.79 4.97 7.86
N ILE A 92 18.56 5.67 7.03
CA ILE A 92 18.77 7.12 7.12
C ILE A 92 18.04 7.76 5.94
N ALA A 93 17.25 8.79 6.23
CA ALA A 93 16.60 9.62 5.23
C ALA A 93 17.01 11.08 5.37
N GLU A 94 17.00 11.77 4.25
CA GLU A 94 17.29 13.20 4.15
C GLU A 94 16.02 13.95 3.73
N LEU A 95 15.89 15.19 4.20
CA LEU A 95 14.81 16.07 3.77
C LEU A 95 15.02 16.41 2.29
N LYS A 96 14.08 15.99 1.45
CA LYS A 96 14.02 16.30 0.02
C LYS A 96 13.37 17.67 -0.19
N GLU A 97 12.25 17.94 0.50
CA GLU A 97 11.47 19.18 0.38
C GLU A 97 10.80 19.51 1.73
N GLU A 98 10.85 20.77 2.18
CA GLU A 98 10.23 21.21 3.46
C GLU A 98 8.71 21.10 3.46
N ARG A 99 8.10 21.32 2.30
CA ARG A 99 6.70 21.04 2.05
C ARG A 99 6.66 20.46 0.66
N ALA A 100 6.07 19.28 0.48
CA ALA A 100 5.85 18.74 -0.86
C ALA A 100 5.04 19.75 -1.67
N ALA A 101 5.71 20.58 -2.47
CA ALA A 101 5.12 21.76 -3.09
C ALA A 101 4.39 21.36 -4.39
N GLY A 102 3.12 21.76 -4.52
CA GLY A 102 2.27 21.57 -5.71
C GLY A 102 1.65 20.15 -5.76
N ASP A 103 0.35 19.96 -5.61
CA ASP A 103 -0.77 20.72 -6.17
C ASP A 103 -1.78 21.12 -5.09
N LEU A 104 -1.75 22.36 -4.59
CA LEU A 104 -2.81 22.89 -3.73
C LEU A 104 -3.37 24.19 -4.31
N ILE A 105 -4.62 24.14 -4.77
CA ILE A 105 -5.58 25.21 -4.49
C ILE A 105 -6.86 24.51 -4.06
N PHE A 106 -7.10 24.37 -2.77
CA PHE A 106 -8.48 24.36 -2.28
C PHE A 106 -8.51 25.18 -1.00
N THR A 107 -9.33 26.23 -1.02
CA THR A 107 -9.34 27.25 0.03
C THR A 107 -10.42 26.93 1.07
N PRO A 108 -10.34 27.46 2.30
CA PRO A 108 -11.37 27.28 3.32
C PRO A 108 -12.78 27.73 2.90
N ALA A 109 -12.91 28.47 1.79
CA ALA A 109 -14.20 28.86 1.21
C ALA A 109 -15.00 27.67 0.64
N ASP A 110 -14.36 26.53 0.36
CA ASP A 110 -15.03 25.30 -0.09
C ASP A 110 -15.65 24.49 1.06
N LEU A 111 -15.62 25.03 2.29
CA LEU A 111 -15.93 24.33 3.55
C LEU A 111 -17.17 24.85 4.27
N THR A 112 -18.11 25.53 3.59
CA THR A 112 -19.47 25.75 4.12
C THR A 112 -20.32 24.48 4.02
N ILE A 113 -19.89 23.41 4.68
CA ILE A 113 -20.62 22.15 4.82
C ILE A 113 -21.33 22.17 6.18
N THR A 114 -22.48 22.84 6.22
CA THR A 114 -23.45 22.62 7.30
C THR A 114 -24.89 22.74 6.81
N ALA A 115 -25.11 23.42 5.67
CA ALA A 115 -26.41 23.51 5.01
C ALA A 115 -26.52 22.62 3.75
N ALA A 116 -25.43 22.43 2.99
CA ALA A 116 -25.45 21.70 1.72
C ALA A 116 -25.69 20.19 1.86
N VAL A 117 -25.34 19.59 3.01
CA VAL A 117 -25.56 18.14 3.25
C VAL A 117 -27.05 17.79 3.28
N SER A 118 -27.94 18.76 3.54
CA SER A 118 -29.38 18.50 3.61
C SER A 118 -30.13 18.69 2.29
N GLU A 119 -29.59 19.48 1.35
CA GLU A 119 -30.23 19.78 0.06
C GLU A 119 -29.74 18.93 -1.13
N ILE A 120 -28.64 18.18 -0.98
CA ILE A 120 -28.11 17.30 -2.05
C ILE A 120 -28.98 16.03 -2.27
N PHE A 121 -29.90 15.71 -1.36
CA PHE A 121 -30.75 14.50 -1.41
C PHE A 121 -31.91 14.54 -2.43
N SER A 122 -31.94 15.48 -3.39
CA SER A 122 -33.10 15.69 -4.29
C SER A 122 -32.88 15.34 -5.77
N SER A 123 -31.71 14.85 -6.18
CA SER A 123 -31.47 14.37 -7.56
C SER A 123 -30.94 12.93 -7.55
N PRO A 124 -31.17 12.11 -8.60
CA PRO A 124 -30.60 10.78 -8.68
C PRO A 124 -29.09 10.91 -8.94
N VAL A 125 -28.33 11.13 -7.88
CA VAL A 125 -26.87 11.09 -7.87
C VAL A 125 -26.47 9.69 -8.32
N LYS A 126 -25.59 9.60 -9.34
CA LYS A 126 -24.99 8.32 -9.72
C LYS A 126 -24.22 7.82 -8.50
N THR A 127 -24.73 6.78 -7.84
CA THR A 127 -24.07 6.14 -6.70
C THR A 127 -22.65 5.78 -7.08
N LYS A 128 -21.68 6.36 -6.36
CA LYS A 128 -20.26 6.04 -6.51
C LYS A 128 -20.02 4.63 -5.99
N GLU A 129 -19.14 3.89 -6.63
CA GLU A 129 -18.83 2.51 -6.26
C GLU A 129 -17.34 2.38 -5.92
N VAL A 130 -17.01 1.67 -4.84
CA VAL A 130 -15.63 1.31 -4.51
C VAL A 130 -15.51 -0.18 -4.24
N VAL A 131 -14.31 -0.70 -4.43
CA VAL A 131 -13.98 -2.08 -4.10
C VAL A 131 -12.94 -2.13 -2.99
N ILE A 132 -13.15 -3.01 -2.02
CA ILE A 132 -12.29 -3.20 -0.84
C ILE A 132 -11.82 -4.65 -0.85
N TYR A 133 -10.51 -4.86 -0.74
CA TYR A 133 -9.90 -6.17 -0.67
C TYR A 133 -8.70 -6.16 0.28
N HIS A 134 -8.15 -7.33 0.55
CA HIS A 134 -7.06 -7.52 1.51
C HIS A 134 -6.02 -8.46 0.93
N THR A 135 -4.85 -7.96 0.56
CA THR A 135 -3.77 -8.83 0.10
C THR A 135 -3.31 -9.78 1.21
N HIS A 136 -3.22 -9.30 2.45
CA HIS A 136 -2.91 -10.09 3.62
C HIS A 136 -4.16 -10.30 4.48
N SER A 137 -5.08 -11.14 4.00
CA SER A 137 -6.39 -11.38 4.65
C SER A 137 -6.29 -12.02 6.04
N ASP A 138 -5.13 -12.55 6.41
CA ASP A 138 -4.86 -13.18 7.71
C ASP A 138 -4.52 -12.17 8.82
N GLU A 139 -4.21 -10.92 8.49
CA GLU A 139 -3.71 -9.95 9.46
C GLU A 139 -4.67 -9.68 10.62
N SER A 140 -4.14 -9.71 11.84
CA SER A 140 -4.89 -9.52 13.09
C SER A 140 -4.20 -8.57 14.06
N TYR A 141 -4.94 -8.11 15.06
CA TYR A 141 -4.49 -7.20 16.11
C TYR A 141 -4.27 -7.96 17.42
N ILE A 142 -3.01 -8.04 17.86
CA ILE A 142 -2.58 -8.83 19.03
C ILE A 142 -3.37 -8.45 20.30
N PRO A 143 -3.58 -7.16 20.63
CA PRO A 143 -4.34 -6.78 21.84
C PRO A 143 -5.80 -7.26 21.85
N THR A 144 -6.40 -7.53 20.68
CA THR A 144 -7.80 -7.97 20.58
C THR A 144 -7.91 -9.47 20.41
N SER A 145 -7.20 -10.04 19.45
CA SER A 145 -7.34 -11.46 19.07
C SER A 145 -6.24 -12.36 19.61
N GLY A 146 -5.25 -11.80 20.31
CA GLY A 146 -4.14 -12.56 20.92
C GLY A 146 -3.11 -13.07 19.91
N THR A 147 -3.25 -12.74 18.64
CA THR A 147 -2.35 -13.13 17.54
C THR A 147 -2.30 -12.03 16.47
N ASP A 148 -1.20 -11.96 15.74
CA ASP A 148 -0.98 -11.06 14.60
C ASP A 148 -1.47 -11.65 13.26
N SER A 149 -1.81 -12.94 13.21
CA SER A 149 -2.25 -13.64 12.00
C SER A 149 -3.23 -14.79 12.29
N GLN A 150 -4.34 -14.84 11.56
CA GLN A 150 -5.33 -15.92 11.58
C GLN A 150 -5.54 -16.49 10.17
N LYS A 151 -5.20 -17.77 9.97
CA LYS A 151 -5.20 -18.44 8.67
C LYS A 151 -6.54 -18.37 7.92
N GLU A 152 -7.65 -18.47 8.63
CA GLU A 152 -8.99 -18.52 8.04
C GLU A 152 -9.58 -17.13 7.77
N GLY A 153 -8.83 -16.06 8.06
CA GLY A 153 -9.26 -14.67 7.96
C GLY A 153 -9.04 -13.96 9.29
N GLY A 154 -8.27 -12.88 9.27
CA GLY A 154 -7.93 -12.09 10.44
C GLY A 154 -8.87 -10.92 10.70
N ASP A 155 -8.54 -10.16 11.73
CA ASP A 155 -9.28 -8.97 12.14
C ASP A 155 -9.32 -7.89 11.05
N ILE A 156 -8.38 -7.90 10.09
CA ILE A 156 -8.36 -6.94 8.99
C ILE A 156 -9.64 -6.99 8.15
N LEU A 157 -10.32 -8.15 8.08
CA LEU A 157 -11.62 -8.28 7.42
C LEU A 157 -12.70 -7.48 8.17
N ALA A 158 -12.64 -7.40 9.50
CA ALA A 158 -13.55 -6.57 10.29
C ALA A 158 -13.29 -5.07 10.05
N VAL A 159 -12.02 -4.67 9.91
CA VAL A 159 -11.65 -3.30 9.53
C VAL A 159 -12.21 -2.93 8.15
N GLY A 160 -12.05 -3.81 7.15
CA GLY A 160 -12.63 -3.63 5.82
C GLY A 160 -14.17 -3.54 5.84
N LYS A 161 -14.82 -4.33 6.70
CA LYS A 161 -16.27 -4.27 6.92
C LYS A 161 -16.70 -2.94 7.56
N ALA A 162 -15.98 -2.47 8.58
CA ALA A 162 -16.25 -1.18 9.23
C ALA A 162 -16.09 -0.01 8.25
N PHE A 163 -15.07 -0.07 7.37
CA PHE A 163 -14.86 0.88 6.29
C PHE A 163 -16.04 0.89 5.31
N LYS A 164 -16.44 -0.28 4.81
CA LYS A 164 -17.63 -0.47 3.95
C LYS A 164 -18.90 0.11 4.56
N GLU A 165 -19.17 -0.21 5.82
CA GLU A 165 -20.38 0.26 6.51
C GLU A 165 -20.42 1.78 6.64
N SER A 166 -19.26 2.41 6.84
CA SER A 166 -19.16 3.87 6.92
C SER A 166 -19.40 4.53 5.55
N LEU A 167 -18.83 3.98 4.48
CA LEU A 167 -19.09 4.42 3.10
C LEU A 167 -20.58 4.31 2.74
N GLY A 168 -21.23 3.21 3.13
CA GLY A 168 -22.66 3.01 2.87
C GLY A 168 -23.56 4.05 3.55
N LYS A 169 -23.17 4.58 4.72
CA LYS A 169 -23.89 5.69 5.37
C LYS A 169 -23.79 7.00 4.59
N ALA A 170 -22.77 7.15 3.75
CA ALA A 170 -22.57 8.27 2.84
C ALA A 170 -23.10 8.01 1.43
N ASN A 171 -23.95 6.99 1.24
CA ASN A 171 -24.53 6.63 -0.06
C ASN A 171 -23.49 6.26 -1.14
N ILE A 172 -22.38 5.65 -0.72
CA ILE A 172 -21.36 5.08 -1.59
C ILE A 172 -21.52 3.56 -1.56
N ASP A 173 -21.67 2.95 -2.72
CA ASP A 173 -21.68 1.49 -2.82
C ASP A 173 -20.27 0.94 -2.64
N ALA A 174 -20.15 -0.12 -1.85
CA ALA A 174 -18.87 -0.69 -1.48
C ALA A 174 -18.92 -2.21 -1.54
N VAL A 175 -18.20 -2.78 -2.50
CA VAL A 175 -18.01 -4.22 -2.63
C VAL A 175 -16.79 -4.61 -1.80
N HIS A 176 -17.03 -5.24 -0.65
CA HIS A 176 -15.97 -5.78 0.22
C HIS A 176 -15.76 -7.26 -0.07
N SER A 177 -14.53 -7.62 -0.47
CA SER A 177 -14.12 -9.00 -0.70
C SER A 177 -13.45 -9.59 0.53
N GLY A 178 -14.06 -10.63 1.10
CA GLY A 178 -13.46 -11.48 2.13
C GLY A 178 -12.71 -12.69 1.56
N GLU A 179 -12.31 -12.66 0.29
CA GLU A 179 -11.54 -13.76 -0.31
C GLU A 179 -10.23 -13.95 0.46
N ASN A 180 -9.95 -15.20 0.85
CA ASN A 180 -8.75 -15.52 1.62
C ASN A 180 -7.53 -15.64 0.69
N HIS A 181 -6.50 -14.83 0.97
CA HIS A 181 -5.23 -14.82 0.24
C HIS A 181 -4.06 -15.39 1.06
N TYR A 182 -4.33 -16.09 2.17
CA TYR A 182 -3.33 -16.88 2.90
C TYR A 182 -2.60 -17.88 1.96
N PRO A 183 -1.30 -18.19 2.16
CA PRO A 183 -0.38 -17.73 3.22
C PRO A 183 0.04 -16.25 3.13
N HIS A 184 0.52 -15.69 4.23
CA HIS A 184 1.15 -14.36 4.25
C HIS A 184 2.56 -14.42 3.64
N ASP A 185 2.63 -14.62 2.32
CA ASP A 185 3.87 -14.77 1.56
C ASP A 185 3.93 -13.81 0.37
N ILE A 186 5.05 -13.82 -0.36
CA ILE A 186 5.22 -13.01 -1.57
C ILE A 186 4.16 -13.30 -2.65
N ASN A 187 3.54 -14.49 -2.63
CA ASN A 187 2.49 -14.86 -3.57
C ASN A 187 1.10 -14.35 -3.16
N ALA A 188 0.94 -13.76 -1.97
CA ALA A 188 -0.31 -13.13 -1.55
C ALA A 188 -0.75 -12.07 -2.55
N TYR A 189 0.17 -11.23 -3.02
CA TYR A 189 -0.09 -10.24 -4.06
C TYR A 189 -0.55 -10.87 -5.38
N HIS A 190 0.00 -12.02 -5.78
CA HIS A 190 -0.47 -12.73 -6.98
C HIS A 190 -1.89 -13.28 -6.83
N ARG A 191 -2.27 -13.72 -5.62
CA ARG A 191 -3.63 -14.20 -5.33
C ARG A 191 -4.61 -13.03 -5.28
N SER A 192 -4.30 -11.99 -4.53
CA SER A 192 -5.15 -10.79 -4.39
C SER A 192 -5.33 -10.05 -5.70
N ARG A 193 -4.31 -10.04 -6.58
CA ARG A 193 -4.42 -9.51 -7.93
C ARG A 193 -5.56 -10.15 -8.73
N LYS A 194 -5.74 -11.47 -8.63
CA LYS A 194 -6.82 -12.18 -9.34
C LYS A 194 -8.19 -11.75 -8.82
N THR A 195 -8.28 -11.48 -7.52
CA THR A 195 -9.49 -10.96 -6.87
C THR A 195 -9.76 -9.54 -7.34
N LEU A 196 -8.77 -8.65 -7.28
CA LEU A 196 -8.91 -7.26 -7.74
C LEU A 196 -9.32 -7.18 -9.22
N VAL A 197 -8.72 -7.97 -10.11
CA VAL A 197 -9.12 -8.02 -11.53
C VAL A 197 -10.61 -8.38 -11.70
N LYS A 198 -11.19 -9.25 -10.85
CA LYS A 198 -12.62 -9.55 -10.89
C LYS A 198 -13.45 -8.37 -10.39
N LEU A 199 -13.02 -7.76 -9.28
CA LEU A 199 -13.69 -6.61 -8.65
C LEU A 199 -13.69 -5.37 -9.54
N LEU A 200 -12.70 -5.19 -10.42
CA LEU A 200 -12.63 -4.05 -11.33
C LEU A 200 -13.54 -4.18 -12.56
N LYS A 201 -14.12 -5.36 -12.84
CA LYS A 201 -14.96 -5.58 -14.05
C LYS A 201 -16.21 -4.68 -14.13
N PRO A 202 -16.94 -4.40 -13.03
CA PRO A 202 -18.08 -3.49 -13.05
C PRO A 202 -17.70 -2.02 -13.30
N GLY A 203 -16.42 -1.67 -13.15
CA GLY A 203 -15.92 -0.30 -13.32
C GLY A 203 -16.14 0.59 -12.09
N PRO A 204 -15.62 0.22 -10.90
CA PRO A 204 -15.75 1.03 -9.70
C PRO A 204 -14.98 2.36 -9.81
N ASP A 205 -15.33 3.38 -9.03
CA ASP A 205 -14.62 4.65 -8.99
C ASP A 205 -13.24 4.55 -8.29
N ALA A 206 -13.07 3.64 -7.32
CA ALA A 206 -11.80 3.41 -6.63
C ALA A 206 -11.62 1.98 -6.12
N ALA A 207 -10.37 1.60 -5.82
CA ALA A 207 -10.02 0.30 -5.27
C ALA A 207 -9.06 0.43 -4.08
N PHE A 208 -9.35 -0.25 -2.98
CA PHE A 208 -8.61 -0.11 -1.74
C PHE A 208 -8.13 -1.45 -1.20
N ASP A 209 -6.82 -1.58 -1.02
CA ASP A 209 -6.19 -2.70 -0.33
C ASP A 209 -5.97 -2.32 1.14
N ILE A 210 -6.63 -2.99 2.06
CA ILE A 210 -6.62 -2.63 3.49
C ILE A 210 -5.75 -3.62 4.26
N HIS A 211 -4.75 -3.08 4.95
CA HIS A 211 -3.74 -3.79 5.73
C HIS A 211 -3.60 -3.19 7.13
N ARG A 212 -2.80 -3.84 7.97
CA ARG A 212 -2.28 -3.31 9.23
C ARG A 212 -0.76 -3.42 9.27
N ASP A 213 -0.10 -2.40 9.79
CA ASP A 213 1.36 -2.36 9.84
C ASP A 213 1.92 -3.24 10.98
N ALA A 214 3.24 -3.38 11.04
CA ALA A 214 3.95 -4.15 12.05
C ALA A 214 4.98 -3.29 12.82
N THR A 215 4.48 -2.32 13.59
CA THR A 215 5.29 -1.35 14.36
C THR A 215 4.91 -1.31 15.83
N PRO A 216 5.65 -0.62 16.71
CA PRO A 216 5.11 -0.26 18.03
C PRO A 216 3.76 0.45 17.91
N ALA A 217 2.85 0.22 18.87
CA ALA A 217 1.50 0.81 18.88
C ALA A 217 1.52 2.35 18.85
N SER A 218 2.54 2.95 19.48
CA SER A 218 2.73 4.41 19.56
C SER A 218 2.93 5.08 18.20
N ALA A 219 3.45 4.35 17.20
CA ALA A 219 3.65 4.89 15.85
C ALA A 219 2.31 5.19 15.14
N TYR A 220 1.24 4.48 15.53
CA TYR A 220 -0.09 4.59 14.96
C TYR A 220 -1.15 5.07 15.95
N HIS A 221 -0.81 5.37 17.20
CA HIS A 221 -1.78 5.89 18.16
C HIS A 221 -2.15 7.35 17.83
N THR A 222 -3.44 7.67 17.82
CA THR A 222 -3.96 9.04 17.73
C THR A 222 -5.28 9.16 18.50
N SER A 223 -5.86 10.35 18.54
CA SER A 223 -7.21 10.59 19.04
C SER A 223 -7.99 11.37 18.00
N ILE A 224 -9.15 10.85 17.60
CA ILE A 224 -10.09 11.52 16.70
C ILE A 224 -11.33 11.89 17.50
N ASN A 225 -11.66 13.18 17.56
CA ASN A 225 -12.77 13.72 18.34
C ASN A 225 -12.75 13.28 19.82
N GLY A 226 -11.57 13.16 20.43
CA GLY A 226 -11.38 12.76 21.82
C GLY A 226 -11.50 11.25 22.08
N ILE A 227 -11.61 10.43 21.04
CA ILE A 227 -11.67 8.97 21.12
C ILE A 227 -10.37 8.39 20.58
N ASP A 228 -9.75 7.46 21.31
CA ASP A 228 -8.54 6.79 20.86
C ASP A 228 -8.78 6.02 19.55
N ALA A 229 -7.89 6.24 18.59
CA ALA A 229 -8.00 5.72 17.24
C ALA A 229 -6.63 5.31 16.71
N ALA A 230 -6.62 4.48 15.68
CA ALA A 230 -5.42 4.19 14.92
C ALA A 230 -5.28 5.17 13.75
N LYS A 231 -4.06 5.65 13.52
CA LYS A 231 -3.67 6.41 12.33
C LYS A 231 -3.77 5.52 11.09
N VAL A 232 -3.76 6.18 9.94
CA VAL A 232 -3.67 5.54 8.63
C VAL A 232 -2.39 5.99 7.93
N MET A 233 -1.65 5.07 7.33
CA MET A 233 -0.56 5.39 6.40
C MET A 233 -0.99 4.96 4.99
N ILE A 234 -0.82 5.86 4.02
CA ILE A 234 -1.09 5.56 2.62
C ILE A 234 0.21 5.02 2.01
N VAL A 235 0.16 3.88 1.33
CA VAL A 235 1.33 3.30 0.67
C VAL A 235 1.16 3.45 -0.84
N VAL A 236 2.20 3.94 -1.51
CA VAL A 236 2.26 4.08 -2.97
C VAL A 236 3.48 3.33 -3.48
N GLY A 237 3.28 2.48 -4.48
CA GLY A 237 4.34 1.68 -5.09
C GLY A 237 5.08 2.42 -6.19
N ARG A 238 6.37 2.73 -6.03
CA ARG A 238 7.15 3.45 -7.05
C ARG A 238 7.48 2.65 -8.30
N THR A 239 7.22 1.33 -8.31
CA THR A 239 7.38 0.48 -9.51
C THR A 239 6.07 0.26 -10.27
N ASN A 240 4.98 0.91 -9.88
CA ASN A 240 3.70 0.83 -10.57
C ASN A 240 3.63 1.89 -11.69
N PHE A 241 3.09 1.55 -12.87
CA PHE A 241 3.09 2.49 -14.01
C PHE A 241 2.13 3.68 -13.81
N ASN A 242 1.16 3.54 -12.91
CA ASN A 242 0.22 4.59 -12.52
C ASN A 242 0.75 5.46 -11.37
N MET A 243 2.02 5.31 -10.94
CA MET A 243 2.53 5.84 -9.68
C MET A 243 2.21 7.32 -9.51
N GLN A 244 2.38 8.14 -10.55
CA GLN A 244 2.08 9.58 -10.45
C GLN A 244 0.60 9.86 -10.20
N THR A 245 -0.29 9.08 -10.82
CA THR A 245 -1.75 9.19 -10.63
C THR A 245 -2.16 8.68 -9.26
N ASN A 246 -1.64 7.52 -8.82
CA ASN A 246 -1.92 7.01 -7.47
C ASN A 246 -1.38 7.97 -6.41
N LEU A 247 -0.18 8.54 -6.59
CA LEU A 247 0.41 9.50 -5.65
C LEU A 247 -0.41 10.78 -5.58
N ARG A 248 -0.90 11.30 -6.72
CA ARG A 248 -1.79 12.46 -6.72
C ARG A 248 -3.08 12.16 -5.98
N TYR A 249 -3.65 10.98 -6.18
CA TYR A 249 -4.84 10.56 -5.47
C TYR A 249 -4.58 10.41 -3.96
N ALA A 250 -3.46 9.80 -3.57
CA ALA A 250 -3.02 9.67 -2.19
C ALA A 250 -2.88 11.04 -1.49
N LYS A 251 -2.22 12.01 -2.15
CA LYS A 251 -2.08 13.39 -1.64
C LYS A 251 -3.45 14.05 -1.45
N ARG A 252 -4.34 13.94 -2.44
CA ARG A 252 -5.70 14.47 -2.34
C ARG A 252 -6.48 13.89 -1.16
N ILE A 253 -6.43 12.57 -0.97
CA ILE A 253 -7.09 11.92 0.19
C ILE A 253 -6.46 12.37 1.50
N LYS A 254 -5.13 12.46 1.58
CA LYS A 254 -4.43 13.01 2.76
C LYS A 254 -4.92 14.42 3.08
N ASP A 255 -4.98 15.32 2.10
CA ASP A 255 -5.41 16.71 2.30
C ASP A 255 -6.83 16.80 2.85
N ILE A 256 -7.73 15.94 2.36
CA ILE A 256 -9.11 15.85 2.85
C ILE A 256 -9.13 15.32 4.29
N CYS A 257 -8.37 14.27 4.59
CA CYS A 257 -8.25 13.75 5.94
C CYS A 257 -7.67 14.78 6.91
N ASP A 258 -6.68 15.56 6.52
CA ASP A 258 -6.07 16.57 7.40
C ASP A 258 -7.06 17.69 7.75
N GLN A 259 -8.03 17.97 6.86
CA GLN A 259 -9.11 18.92 7.10
C GLN A 259 -10.24 18.32 7.95
N ALA A 260 -10.67 17.09 7.63
CA ALA A 260 -11.83 16.45 8.26
C ALA A 260 -11.49 15.80 9.62
N HIS A 261 -10.30 15.21 9.71
CA HIS A 261 -9.81 14.41 10.84
C HIS A 261 -8.30 14.68 11.09
N PRO A 262 -7.92 15.88 11.58
CA PRO A 262 -6.52 16.23 11.83
C PRO A 262 -5.80 15.17 12.66
N GLY A 263 -4.62 14.73 12.20
CA GLY A 263 -3.81 13.72 12.87
C GLY A 263 -4.21 12.26 12.61
N LEU A 264 -5.18 12.01 11.72
CA LEU A 264 -5.52 10.67 11.23
C LEU A 264 -4.43 10.11 10.33
N ILE A 265 -3.98 10.87 9.34
CA ILE A 265 -2.97 10.41 8.37
C ILE A 265 -1.59 10.57 8.99
N ARG A 266 -0.89 9.45 9.10
CA ARG A 266 0.51 9.41 9.55
C ARG A 266 1.47 9.93 8.49
N GLY A 267 1.13 9.70 7.22
CA GLY A 267 1.92 10.10 6.06
C GLY A 267 1.64 9.23 4.84
N ILE A 268 2.40 9.49 3.77
CA ILE A 268 2.42 8.71 2.53
C ILE A 268 3.79 8.06 2.40
N PHE A 269 3.85 6.74 2.43
CA PHE A 269 5.07 5.98 2.16
C PHE A 269 5.13 5.57 0.70
N ILE A 270 6.21 5.92 0.03
CA ILE A 270 6.45 5.66 -1.40
C ILE A 270 7.54 4.59 -1.49
N GLY A 271 7.12 3.33 -1.44
CA GLY A 271 8.00 2.16 -1.36
C GLY A 271 8.28 1.51 -2.72
N LYS A 272 9.32 0.67 -2.80
CA LYS A 272 9.73 -0.06 -4.01
C LYS A 272 8.66 -0.98 -4.62
N GLY A 273 7.65 -1.38 -3.87
CA GLY A 273 6.61 -2.31 -4.34
C GLY A 273 5.74 -1.76 -5.48
N ASN A 274 4.86 -2.63 -5.99
CA ASN A 274 3.81 -2.29 -6.94
C ASN A 274 2.43 -2.25 -6.26
N TYR A 275 2.20 -3.17 -5.32
CA TYR A 275 0.99 -3.26 -4.50
C TYR A 275 -0.32 -3.39 -5.30
N ASN A 276 -0.27 -3.99 -6.49
CA ASN A 276 -1.38 -4.09 -7.46
C ASN A 276 -1.95 -2.74 -7.93
N GLN A 277 -1.28 -1.63 -7.64
CA GLN A 277 -1.74 -0.28 -7.99
C GLN A 277 -1.63 0.02 -9.49
N ASP A 278 -0.84 -0.78 -10.21
CA ASP A 278 -0.82 -0.76 -11.66
C ASP A 278 -2.18 -1.13 -12.29
N LEU A 279 -3.03 -1.87 -11.58
CA LEU A 279 -4.34 -2.26 -12.12
C LEU A 279 -5.36 -1.13 -12.21
N TYR A 280 -5.20 -0.05 -11.43
CA TYR A 280 -6.20 1.02 -11.39
C TYR A 280 -5.61 2.38 -10.98
N PRO A 281 -5.98 3.50 -11.66
CA PRO A 281 -5.41 4.82 -11.37
C PRO A 281 -5.82 5.37 -9.99
N SER A 282 -6.98 4.96 -9.48
CA SER A 282 -7.49 5.28 -8.13
C SER A 282 -7.35 4.09 -7.17
N ALA A 283 -6.37 3.20 -7.40
CA ALA A 283 -6.00 2.18 -6.43
C ALA A 283 -5.10 2.77 -5.33
N LEU A 284 -5.42 2.53 -4.06
CA LEU A 284 -4.57 2.87 -2.92
C LEU A 284 -4.45 1.69 -1.96
N LEU A 285 -3.34 1.64 -1.23
CA LEU A 285 -3.14 0.73 -0.10
C LEU A 285 -3.15 1.56 1.18
N PHE A 286 -3.91 1.11 2.17
CA PHE A 286 -4.00 1.74 3.48
C PHE A 286 -3.52 0.79 4.57
N GLU A 287 -2.49 1.20 5.31
CA GLU A 287 -2.09 0.58 6.57
C GLU A 287 -2.87 1.26 7.70
N ILE A 288 -3.83 0.56 8.28
CA ILE A 288 -4.72 1.11 9.32
C ILE A 288 -4.28 0.56 10.66
N GLY A 289 -3.54 1.36 11.42
CA GLY A 289 -2.93 0.91 12.66
C GLY A 289 -1.76 -0.06 12.45
N SER A 290 -1.31 -0.61 13.57
CA SER A 290 -0.33 -1.69 13.64
C SER A 290 -0.94 -2.90 14.34
N GLN A 291 -0.36 -4.09 14.13
CA GLN A 291 -0.66 -5.32 14.89
C GLN A 291 -0.65 -5.14 16.41
N ASN A 292 0.02 -4.09 16.92
CA ASN A 292 0.09 -3.75 18.34
C ASN A 292 -0.97 -2.73 18.80
N ASN A 293 -1.80 -2.18 17.91
CA ASN A 293 -3.02 -1.44 18.27
C ASN A 293 -4.19 -2.41 18.48
N SER A 294 -5.30 -1.96 19.07
CA SER A 294 -6.51 -2.78 19.18
C SER A 294 -7.37 -2.67 17.91
N LEU A 295 -8.12 -3.73 17.59
CA LEU A 295 -9.06 -3.72 16.47
C LEU A 295 -10.08 -2.54 16.56
N PRO A 296 -10.70 -2.23 17.72
CA PRO A 296 -11.60 -1.09 17.81
C PRO A 296 -10.96 0.26 17.42
N MET A 297 -9.68 0.47 17.75
CA MET A 297 -8.96 1.68 17.33
C MET A 297 -8.78 1.72 15.81
N ALA A 298 -8.47 0.58 15.19
CA ALA A 298 -8.36 0.46 13.74
C ALA A 298 -9.70 0.67 13.02
N GLU A 299 -10.80 0.14 13.56
CA GLU A 299 -12.14 0.39 13.03
C GLU A 299 -12.53 1.87 13.08
N ILE A 300 -12.13 2.60 14.13
CA ILE A 300 -12.34 4.06 14.21
C ILE A 300 -11.52 4.76 13.12
N GLY A 301 -10.24 4.42 12.96
CA GLY A 301 -9.39 4.97 11.91
C GLY A 301 -9.95 4.73 10.50
N ALA A 302 -10.46 3.52 10.25
CA ALA A 302 -11.13 3.17 9.00
C ALA A 302 -12.42 3.98 8.76
N ARG A 303 -13.26 4.16 9.78
CA ARG A 303 -14.48 4.99 9.67
C ARG A 303 -14.15 6.45 9.36
N SER A 304 -13.14 7.01 10.04
CA SER A 304 -12.67 8.38 9.77
C SER A 304 -12.08 8.52 8.35
N LEU A 305 -11.38 7.50 7.85
CA LEU A 305 -10.93 7.47 6.46
C LEU A 305 -12.11 7.45 5.48
N ALA A 306 -13.19 6.72 5.78
CA ALA A 306 -14.38 6.68 4.92
C ALA A 306 -15.04 8.04 4.76
N ASP A 307 -15.04 8.88 5.81
CA ASP A 307 -15.55 10.25 5.72
C ASP A 307 -14.77 11.06 4.68
N ALA A 308 -13.45 10.89 4.62
CA ALA A 308 -12.61 11.57 3.63
C ALA A 308 -12.87 11.07 2.20
N ILE A 309 -13.05 9.76 2.00
CA ILE A 309 -13.46 9.22 0.70
C ILE A 309 -14.84 9.76 0.29
N ALA A 310 -15.77 9.90 1.23
CA ALA A 310 -17.08 10.48 0.95
C ALA A 310 -17.00 11.95 0.54
N ILE A 311 -16.19 12.74 1.23
CA ILE A 311 -15.93 14.14 0.86
C ILE A 311 -15.27 14.24 -0.53
N ASP A 312 -14.32 13.35 -0.85
CA ASP A 312 -13.66 13.31 -2.16
C ASP A 312 -14.66 13.10 -3.29
N PHE A 313 -15.57 12.14 -3.12
CA PHE A 313 -16.58 11.82 -4.11
C PHE A 313 -17.65 12.89 -4.26
N ALA A 314 -18.08 13.52 -3.16
CA ALA A 314 -19.01 14.64 -3.21
C ALA A 314 -18.42 15.88 -3.92
N ARG A 315 -17.08 16.03 -3.95
CA ARG A 315 -16.38 17.14 -4.62
C ARG A 315 -16.11 16.92 -6.10
N THR A 316 -16.28 15.69 -6.59
CA THR A 316 -15.97 15.31 -7.99
C THR A 316 -17.22 15.10 -8.85
N GLU A 317 -18.38 15.53 -8.34
CA GLU A 317 -19.64 15.68 -9.08
C GLU A 317 -19.75 17.08 -9.71
#